data_AF-A0A6H1ZSD6-F1
#
_entry.id   AF-A0A6H1ZSD6-F1
#
_cell.length_a   1.000
_cell.length_b   1.000
_cell.length_c   1.000
_cell.angle_alpha   90.00
_cell.angle_beta   90.00
_cell.angle_gamma   90.00
#
_symmetry.space_group_name_H-M   'P 1'
#
loop_
_entity.id
_entity.type
_entity.pdbx_description
1 polymer ?
#
loop_
_entity_poly.entity_id
_entity_poly.type
_entity_poly.pdbx_seq_one_letter_code
_entity_poly.pdbx_strand_id
1 'polypeptide(L)'
;MEYEKIKYTILRDAEKRPTVTICTVAVNDYRGTGIAIRSLNDNPVEKLGKAKARGRAIKALVRRENTLPVASPKAWESLSTIDGLGYPLFKSVYSEARE
;
A
#
# COMPACT_ATOMS: atom_id res chain seq x y z
N MET A 1 -1.20 -18.36 11.07
CA MET A 1 -0.54 -17.97 9.81
C MET A 1 0.33 -16.78 10.15
N GLU A 2 1.64 -17.00 10.24
CA GLU A 2 2.61 -15.98 10.62
C GLU A 2 3.07 -15.24 9.36
N TYR A 3 3.07 -13.90 9.39
CA TYR A 3 3.47 -13.10 8.24
C TYR A 3 4.93 -12.73 8.40
N GLU A 4 5.77 -13.13 7.45
CA GLU A 4 7.21 -12.92 7.55
C GLU A 4 7.57 -11.44 7.48
N LYS A 5 6.88 -10.67 6.62
CA LYS A 5 7.12 -9.21 6.47
C LYS A 5 5.84 -8.46 6.13
N ILE A 6 5.66 -7.30 6.76
CA ILE A 6 4.57 -6.36 6.46
C ILE A 6 5.16 -4.97 6.26
N LYS A 7 4.75 -4.30 5.19
CA LYS A 7 5.15 -2.92 4.88
C LYS A 7 3.95 -2.04 4.59
N TYR A 8 4.01 -0.78 5.04
CA TYR A 8 3.00 0.24 4.75
C TYR A 8 3.64 1.43 4.03
N THR A 9 2.97 1.90 2.98
CA THR A 9 3.24 3.15 2.27
C THR A 9 2.02 4.04 2.42
N ILE A 10 2.23 5.29 2.86
CA ILE A 10 1.14 6.24 3.10
C ILE A 10 1.34 7.42 2.17
N LEU A 11 0.46 7.53 1.17
CA LEU A 11 0.37 8.71 0.33
C LEU A 11 -0.45 9.77 1.07
N ARG A 12 0.04 11.00 1.02
CA ARG A 12 -0.55 12.15 1.67
C ARG A 12 -0.83 13.22 0.64
N ASP A 13 -1.86 14.03 0.87
CA ASP A 13 -2.13 15.22 0.04
C ASP A 13 -1.16 16.38 0.36
N ALA A 14 -1.36 17.50 -0.34
CA ALA A 14 -0.58 18.73 -0.15
C ALA A 14 -0.64 19.28 1.29
N GLU A 15 -1.70 18.95 2.05
CA GLU A 15 -1.88 19.32 3.46
C GLU A 15 -1.34 18.25 4.42
N LYS A 16 -0.58 17.27 3.92
CA LYS A 16 -0.02 16.14 4.69
C LYS A 16 -1.07 15.21 5.30
N ARG A 17 -2.33 15.26 4.85
CA ARG A 17 -3.39 14.37 5.30
C ARG A 17 -3.26 13.02 4.57
N PRO A 18 -3.38 11.87 5.27
CA PRO A 18 -3.29 10.57 4.64
C PRO A 18 -4.46 10.34 3.66
N THR A 19 -4.18 10.12 2.39
CA THR A 19 -5.19 9.91 1.34
C THR A 19 -5.27 8.46 0.88
N VAL A 20 -4.13 7.78 0.77
CA VAL A 20 -4.07 6.38 0.36
C VAL A 20 -3.08 5.64 1.24
N THR A 21 -3.49 4.50 1.77
CA THR A 21 -2.63 3.55 2.47
C THR A 21 -2.46 2.31 1.62
N ILE A 22 -1.22 1.97 1.28
CA ILE A 22 -0.86 0.75 0.58
C ILE A 22 -0.18 -0.16 1.59
N CYS A 23 -0.63 -1.41 1.68
CA CYS A 23 -0.01 -2.43 2.51
C CYS A 23 0.48 -3.56 1.60
N THR A 24 1.74 -3.97 1.78
CA THR A 24 2.26 -5.18 1.15
C THR A 24 2.63 -6.16 2.25
N VAL A 25 2.14 -7.39 2.11
CA VAL A 25 2.38 -8.50 3.02
C VAL A 25 3.10 -9.59 2.23
N ALA A 26 4.17 -10.15 2.78
CA ALA A 26 4.89 -11.27 2.20
C ALA A 26 4.80 -12.49 3.12
N VAL A 27 4.59 -13.65 2.52
CA VAL A 27 4.57 -14.97 3.16
C VAL A 27 5.20 -15.97 2.19
N ASN A 28 6.31 -16.58 2.59
CA ASN A 28 7.11 -17.45 1.74
C ASN A 28 7.50 -16.70 0.44
N ASP A 29 7.40 -17.37 -0.70
CA ASP A 29 7.73 -16.83 -2.02
C ASP A 29 6.62 -15.96 -2.62
N TYR A 30 5.61 -15.54 -1.84
CA TYR A 30 4.48 -14.77 -2.35
C TYR A 30 4.27 -13.49 -1.58
N ARG A 31 3.84 -12.46 -2.31
CA ARG A 31 3.35 -11.21 -1.73
C ARG A 31 1.95 -10.88 -2.20
N GLY A 32 1.16 -10.29 -1.31
CA GLY A 32 -0.11 -9.66 -1.61
C GLY A 32 -0.07 -8.18 -1.26
N THR A 33 -0.73 -7.38 -2.08
CA THR A 33 -0.85 -5.93 -1.88
C THR A 33 -2.31 -5.56 -1.69
N GLY A 34 -2.57 -4.68 -0.72
CA GLY A 34 -3.88 -4.14 -0.43
C GLY A 34 -3.81 -2.64 -0.34
N ILE A 35 -4.79 -1.97 -0.94
CA ILE A 35 -4.87 -0.51 -0.98
C ILE A 35 -6.12 -0.10 -0.21
N ALA A 36 -6.04 0.94 0.62
CA ALA A 36 -7.17 1.61 1.24
C ALA A 36 -7.12 3.11 0.94
N ILE A 37 -8.21 3.67 0.45
CA ILE A 37 -8.37 5.10 0.19
C ILE A 37 -9.08 5.70 1.41
N ARG A 38 -8.65 6.89 1.84
CA ARG A 38 -9.27 7.66 2.91
C ARG A 38 -10.76 7.84 2.63
N SER A 39 -11.57 7.50 3.63
CA SER A 39 -12.96 7.93 3.72
C SER A 39 -13.09 9.11 4.67
N LEU A 40 -14.12 9.95 4.47
CA LEU A 40 -14.50 11.00 5.42
C LEU A 40 -14.95 10.41 6.77
N ASN A 41 -15.40 9.15 6.78
CA ASN A 41 -15.85 8.44 7.98
C ASN A 41 -14.70 7.72 8.71
N ASP A 42 -13.47 7.73 8.19
CA ASP A 42 -12.36 7.05 8.84
C ASP A 42 -11.81 7.90 9.98
N ASN A 43 -12.10 7.54 11.23
CA ASN A 43 -11.53 8.19 12.40
C ASN A 43 -11.01 7.14 13.42
N PRO A 44 -9.70 7.07 13.71
CA PRO A 44 -8.60 7.83 13.10
C PRO A 44 -8.21 7.28 11.72
N VAL A 45 -8.09 8.19 10.74
CA VAL A 45 -7.90 7.88 9.30
C VAL A 45 -6.76 6.89 9.06
N GLU A 46 -5.58 7.14 9.62
CA GLU A 46 -4.39 6.36 9.32
C GLU A 46 -4.46 4.93 9.88
N LYS A 47 -4.98 4.78 11.11
CA LYS A 47 -5.11 3.46 11.76
C LYS A 47 -6.11 2.58 11.00
N LEU A 48 -7.26 3.16 10.63
CA LEU A 48 -8.28 2.45 9.84
C LEU A 48 -7.80 2.15 8.43
N GLY A 49 -7.10 3.09 7.79
CA GLY A 49 -6.45 2.89 6.49
C GLY A 49 -5.48 1.71 6.51
N LYS A 50 -4.59 1.66 7.51
CA LYS A 50 -3.66 0.53 7.73
C LYS A 50 -4.41 -0.79 7.93
N ALA A 51 -5.42 -0.82 8.79
CA ALA A 51 -6.20 -2.03 9.06
C ALA A 51 -6.92 -2.54 7.80
N LYS A 52 -7.57 -1.65 7.05
CA LYS A 52 -8.27 -1.96 5.78
C LYS A 52 -7.29 -2.45 4.72
N ALA A 53 -6.18 -1.74 4.50
CA ALA A 53 -5.18 -2.10 3.52
C ALA A 53 -4.54 -3.46 3.85
N ARG A 54 -4.21 -3.70 5.12
CA ARG A 54 -3.69 -5.00 5.58
C ARG A 54 -4.70 -6.12 5.36
N GLY A 55 -5.97 -5.92 5.73
CA GLY A 55 -7.01 -6.92 5.52
C GLY A 55 -7.16 -7.29 4.05
N ARG A 56 -7.07 -6.31 3.14
CA ARG A 56 -7.09 -6.53 1.68
C ARG A 56 -5.83 -7.27 1.20
N ALA A 57 -4.65 -6.93 1.68
CA ALA A 57 -3.38 -7.59 1.32
C ALA A 57 -3.34 -9.06 1.75
N ILE A 58 -3.83 -9.34 2.96
CA ILE A 58 -3.96 -10.71 3.47
C ILE A 58 -4.98 -11.50 2.63
N LYS A 59 -6.13 -10.89 2.35
CA LYS A 59 -7.18 -11.52 1.53
C LYS A 59 -6.66 -11.87 0.14
N ALA A 60 -5.85 -11.00 -0.47
CA ALA A 60 -5.17 -11.25 -1.74
C ALA A 60 -4.28 -12.51 -1.64
N LEU A 61 -3.43 -12.62 -0.61
CA LEU A 61 -2.60 -13.81 -0.35
C LEU A 61 -3.43 -15.09 -0.18
N VAL A 62 -4.43 -15.06 0.70
CA VAL A 62 -5.26 -16.23 1.02
C VAL A 62 -6.03 -16.73 -0.21
N ARG A 63 -6.51 -15.81 -1.05
CA ARG A 63 -7.28 -16.15 -2.25
C ARG A 63 -6.42 -16.39 -3.49
N ARG A 64 -5.11 -16.13 -3.42
CA ARG A 64 -4.21 -16.06 -4.58
C ARG A 64 -4.69 -15.08 -5.66
N GLU A 65 -5.47 -14.09 -5.25
CA GLU A 65 -5.95 -13.00 -6.11
C GLU A 65 -4.91 -11.88 -6.05
N ASN A 66 -4.36 -11.45 -7.19
CA ASN A 66 -3.35 -10.37 -7.25
C ASN A 66 -2.10 -10.63 -6.38
N THR A 67 -1.70 -11.90 -6.25
CA THR A 67 -0.44 -12.27 -5.61
C THR A 67 0.69 -12.27 -6.63
N LEU A 68 1.83 -11.72 -6.25
CA LEU A 68 3.03 -11.75 -7.06
C LEU A 68 4.09 -12.64 -6.40
N PRO A 69 4.82 -13.46 -7.17
CA PRO A 69 5.98 -14.15 -6.63
C PRO A 69 7.04 -13.14 -6.17
N VAL A 70 7.73 -13.44 -5.07
CA VAL A 70 8.85 -12.67 -4.56
C VAL A 70 10.10 -13.13 -5.29
N ALA A 71 10.36 -12.54 -6.46
CA ALA A 71 11.44 -12.97 -7.35
C ALA A 71 12.85 -12.87 -6.72
N SER A 72 13.05 -11.98 -5.75
CA SER A 72 14.26 -11.95 -4.93
C SER A 72 14.08 -11.13 -3.65
N PRO A 73 14.87 -11.37 -2.59
CA PRO A 73 14.90 -10.51 -1.40
C PRO A 73 15.17 -9.03 -1.73
N LYS A 74 15.97 -8.72 -2.77
CA LYS A 74 16.25 -7.35 -3.23
C LYS A 74 15.04 -6.64 -3.83
N ALA A 75 14.12 -7.38 -4.46
CA ALA A 75 12.89 -6.80 -5.00
C ALA A 75 11.98 -6.23 -3.89
N TRP A 76 12.11 -6.74 -2.66
CA TRP A 76 11.44 -6.19 -1.49
C TRP A 76 12.00 -4.82 -1.09
N GLU A 77 13.31 -4.64 -1.17
CA GLU A 77 13.97 -3.37 -0.88
C GLU A 77 13.54 -2.29 -1.89
N SER A 78 13.37 -2.63 -3.17
CA SER A 78 12.88 -1.69 -4.19
C SER A 78 11.46 -1.17 -3.93
N LEU A 79 10.63 -1.87 -3.14
CA LEU A 79 9.33 -1.33 -2.71
C LEU A 79 9.48 -0.15 -1.75
N SER A 80 10.64 0.02 -1.10
CA SER A 80 10.95 1.23 -0.32
C SER A 80 11.20 2.47 -1.14
N THR A 81 11.54 2.32 -2.41
CA THR A 81 11.74 3.45 -3.30
C THR A 81 10.42 4.12 -3.70
N ILE A 82 9.29 3.38 -3.62
CA ILE A 82 7.95 3.93 -3.83
C ILE A 82 7.55 4.92 -2.71
N ASP A 83 8.08 4.76 -1.49
CA ASP A 83 7.83 5.72 -0.39
C ASP A 83 8.40 7.11 -0.71
N GLY A 84 9.49 7.20 -1.50
CA GLY A 84 10.07 8.46 -1.95
C GLY A 84 9.47 9.02 -3.25
N LEU A 85 8.99 8.15 -4.14
CA LEU A 85 8.39 8.52 -5.44
C LEU A 85 6.89 8.79 -5.38
N GLY A 86 6.22 8.40 -4.29
CA GLY A 86 4.77 8.57 -4.12
C GLY A 86 4.31 10.03 -4.16
N TYR A 87 5.15 10.98 -3.73
CA TYR A 87 4.79 12.41 -3.75
C TYR A 87 4.95 13.04 -5.16
N PRO A 88 6.04 12.79 -5.92
CA PRO A 88 6.14 13.24 -7.32
C PRO A 88 5.09 12.64 -8.26
N LEU A 89 4.85 11.32 -8.19
CA LEU A 89 3.90 10.64 -9.10
C LEU A 89 2.45 11.03 -8.83
N PHE A 90 2.05 11.17 -7.56
CA PHE A 90 0.69 11.60 -7.25
C PHE A 90 0.44 13.05 -7.69
N LYS A 91 1.49 13.91 -7.67
CA LYS A 91 1.38 15.29 -8.16
C LYS A 91 1.16 15.35 -9.68
N SER A 92 1.86 14.55 -10.48
CA SER A 92 1.70 14.58 -11.94
C SER A 92 0.33 14.03 -12.38
N VAL A 93 -0.12 12.93 -11.77
CA VAL A 93 -1.41 12.31 -12.11
C VAL A 93 -2.59 13.20 -11.70
N TYR A 94 -2.50 13.94 -10.59
CA TYR A 94 -3.56 14.86 -10.18
C TYR A 94 -3.58 16.17 -10.97
N SER A 95 -2.45 16.63 -11.51
CA SER A 95 -2.42 17.81 -12.39
C SER A 95 -3.00 17.51 -13.77
N GLU A 96 -2.78 16.31 -14.30
CA GLU A 96 -3.29 15.90 -15.62
C GLU A 96 -4.80 15.58 -15.59
N ALA A 97 -5.34 15.13 -14.46
CA ALA A 97 -6.78 14.85 -14.33
C ALA A 97 -7.67 16.09 -14.14
N ARG A 98 -7.10 17.31 -14.25
CA ARG A 98 -7.78 18.59 -13.98
C ARG A 98 -7.82 19.55 -15.18
N GLU A 99 -7.30 19.12 -16.34
CA GLU A 99 -7.49 19.78 -17.65
C GLU A 99 -8.64 19.11 -18.41
#